data_AF-A0AAW2U1N3-F1
#
_entry.id   AF-A0AAW2U1N3-F1
#
_cell.length_a   1.000
_cell.length_b   1.000
_cell.length_c   1.000
_cell.angle_alpha   90.00
_cell.angle_beta   90.00
_cell.angle_gamma   90.00
#
_symmetry.space_group_name_H-M   'P 1'
#
loop_
_entity.id
_entity.type
_entity.pdbx_description
1 polymer ?
#
loop_
_entity_poly.entity_id
_entity_poly.type
_entity_poly.pdbx_seq_one_letter_code
_entity_poly.pdbx_strand_id
1 'polypeptide(L)'
;MNAYAKTGFVSDARRVFDGMPVKNVSSYNTLLSASAKEGMIQEALCIFNEIHAHIIKYGLHLGVFLMNNLMNAYAKTGFVSDARRVFDGMPVKNVSSYNTLLSASAKQGMIQEALCIFNEMPEPDSVSWTAMIVGYNQMGRFGVGFRMFLEMMKCKVVPTEYTLTNVLASCAAIEALDVGRKVHSFVVKFGLSGYVSVANSLVNMYAKVGDVGTAVAVLDRMKLKNVSTWNALISLHMQTGQVERALAQFEEMKERDVISWNSMIVGYNQCGFDAKALNLFSEMLKESKLRPDRYTLASVLSACAMLRT
;
A
#
# COMPACT_ATOMS: atom_id res chain seq x y z
N MET A 1 23.07 -27.06 -7.09
CA MET A 1 22.46 -25.75 -7.44
C MET A 1 21.98 -24.94 -6.22
N ASN A 2 21.39 -25.54 -5.19
CA ASN A 2 20.89 -24.80 -3.99
C ASN A 2 21.94 -24.34 -2.96
N ALA A 3 23.20 -24.77 -3.06
CA ALA A 3 24.23 -24.43 -2.05
C ALA A 3 24.96 -23.10 -2.34
N TYR A 4 25.09 -22.69 -3.61
CA TYR A 4 25.87 -21.51 -4.01
C TYR A 4 25.05 -20.22 -4.15
N ALA A 5 23.72 -20.32 -4.26
CA ALA A 5 22.83 -19.15 -4.20
C ALA A 5 22.86 -18.45 -2.82
N LYS A 6 23.47 -19.08 -1.80
CA LYS A 6 23.69 -18.49 -0.48
C LYS A 6 25.02 -17.73 -0.35
N THR A 7 25.94 -17.83 -1.31
CA THR A 7 27.30 -17.24 -1.23
C THR A 7 27.56 -16.11 -2.23
N GLY A 8 26.61 -15.19 -2.38
CA GLY A 8 26.90 -13.74 -2.37
C GLY A 8 27.71 -13.05 -3.47
N PHE A 9 27.88 -13.60 -4.68
CA PHE A 9 28.41 -12.81 -5.81
C PHE A 9 27.68 -13.10 -7.13
N VAL A 10 27.05 -12.07 -7.72
CA VAL A 10 26.39 -12.13 -9.04
C VAL A 10 27.34 -12.62 -10.14
N SER A 11 28.63 -12.27 -10.07
CA SER A 11 29.67 -12.70 -11.02
C SER A 11 29.85 -14.23 -11.04
N ASP A 12 29.77 -14.88 -9.88
CA ASP A 12 29.84 -16.34 -9.78
C ASP A 12 28.57 -17.01 -10.33
N ALA A 13 27.41 -16.44 -10.01
CA ALA A 13 26.14 -16.90 -10.59
C ALA A 13 26.14 -16.78 -12.12
N ARG A 14 26.70 -15.68 -12.67
CA ARG A 14 26.82 -15.44 -14.11
C ARG A 14 27.76 -16.43 -14.78
N ARG A 15 28.93 -16.68 -14.19
CA ARG A 15 29.89 -17.68 -14.68
C ARG A 15 29.28 -19.08 -14.74
N VAL A 16 28.55 -19.48 -13.70
CA VAL A 16 27.86 -20.78 -13.67
C VAL A 16 26.77 -20.83 -14.74
N PHE A 17 25.99 -19.76 -14.88
CA PHE A 17 24.93 -19.65 -15.86
C PHE A 17 25.44 -19.76 -17.30
N ASP A 18 26.55 -19.10 -17.63
CA ASP A 18 27.16 -19.15 -18.96
C ASP A 18 27.78 -20.51 -19.29
N GLY A 19 28.20 -21.27 -18.28
CA GLY A 19 28.64 -22.65 -18.43
C GLY A 19 27.51 -23.68 -18.61
N MET A 20 26.23 -23.27 -18.55
CA MET A 20 25.11 -24.22 -18.68
C MET A 20 24.88 -24.61 -20.14
N PRO A 21 24.87 -25.92 -20.48
CA PRO A 21 24.58 -26.37 -21.84
C PRO A 21 23.13 -26.09 -22.26
N VAL A 22 22.21 -26.05 -21.29
CA VAL A 22 20.80 -25.67 -21.47
C VAL A 22 20.42 -24.71 -20.35
N LYS A 23 20.11 -23.47 -20.71
CA LYS A 23 19.59 -22.44 -19.79
C LYS A 23 18.06 -22.61 -19.70
N ASN A 24 17.50 -22.59 -18.50
CA ASN A 24 16.07 -22.79 -18.25
C ASN A 24 15.51 -21.70 -17.33
N VAL A 25 14.19 -21.68 -17.14
CA VAL A 25 13.51 -20.66 -16.33
C VAL A 25 14.10 -20.55 -14.92
N SER A 26 14.49 -21.69 -14.32
CA SER A 26 15.09 -21.69 -12.97
C SER A 26 16.47 -21.04 -12.95
N SER A 27 17.29 -21.24 -13.99
CA SER A 27 18.63 -20.64 -14.05
C SER A 27 18.55 -19.12 -14.29
N TYR A 28 17.64 -18.67 -15.16
CA TYR A 28 17.34 -17.25 -15.36
C TYR A 28 16.79 -16.60 -14.08
N ASN A 29 15.83 -17.22 -13.40
CA ASN A 29 15.27 -16.69 -12.14
C ASN A 29 16.31 -16.60 -11.02
N THR A 30 17.20 -17.59 -10.91
CA THR A 30 18.28 -17.58 -9.92
C THR A 30 19.21 -16.40 -10.18
N LEU A 31 19.61 -16.18 -11.44
CA LEU A 31 20.51 -15.10 -11.81
C LEU A 31 19.87 -13.72 -11.65
N LEU A 32 18.59 -13.57 -12.01
CA LEU A 32 17.81 -12.34 -11.77
C LEU A 32 17.66 -12.05 -10.27
N SER A 33 17.41 -13.06 -9.44
CA SER A 33 17.29 -12.88 -7.99
C SER A 33 18.62 -12.46 -7.34
N ALA A 34 19.74 -13.00 -7.84
CA ALA A 34 21.07 -12.58 -7.41
C ALA A 34 21.35 -11.13 -7.82
N SER A 35 21.05 -10.78 -9.08
CA SER A 35 21.25 -9.43 -9.63
C SER A 35 20.41 -8.38 -8.91
N ALA A 36 19.16 -8.72 -8.57
CA ALA A 36 18.27 -7.85 -7.80
C ALA A 36 18.75 -7.64 -6.35
N LYS A 37 19.34 -8.66 -5.73
CA LYS A 37 19.84 -8.60 -4.34
C LYS A 37 21.06 -7.69 -4.18
N GLU A 38 21.89 -7.59 -5.23
CA GLU A 38 23.10 -6.74 -5.25
C GLU A 38 22.89 -5.38 -5.92
N GLY A 39 21.67 -5.06 -6.37
CA GLY A 39 21.38 -3.77 -7.04
C GLY A 39 22.07 -3.62 -8.41
N MET A 40 22.48 -4.73 -9.03
CA MET A 40 23.20 -4.74 -10.31
C MET A 40 22.22 -4.63 -11.49
N ILE A 41 21.68 -3.43 -11.67
CA ILE A 41 20.64 -3.11 -12.67
C ILE A 41 21.08 -3.48 -14.10
N GLN A 42 22.33 -3.20 -14.48
CA GLN A 42 22.84 -3.50 -15.83
C GLN A 42 22.90 -5.00 -16.15
N GLU A 43 23.23 -5.84 -15.17
CA GLU A 43 23.28 -7.29 -15.35
C GLU A 43 21.87 -7.84 -15.57
N ALA A 44 20.89 -7.38 -14.78
CA ALA A 44 19.48 -7.73 -14.96
C ALA A 44 18.98 -7.36 -16.37
N LEU A 45 19.36 -6.18 -16.89
CA LEU A 45 19.03 -5.75 -18.24
C LEU A 45 19.60 -6.67 -19.32
N CYS A 46 20.87 -7.06 -19.18
CA CYS A 46 21.54 -8.00 -20.08
C CYS A 46 20.77 -9.33 -20.15
N ILE A 47 20.40 -9.87 -18.99
CA ILE A 47 19.64 -11.10 -18.87
C ILE A 47 18.27 -10.98 -19.53
N PHE A 48 17.54 -9.88 -19.30
CA PHE A 48 16.25 -9.68 -19.94
C PHE A 48 16.36 -9.58 -21.46
N ASN A 49 17.41 -8.91 -21.97
CA ASN A 49 17.67 -8.83 -23.39
C ASN A 49 17.99 -10.21 -24.00
N GLU A 50 18.72 -11.09 -23.29
CA GLU A 50 18.94 -12.47 -23.72
C GLU A 50 17.64 -13.27 -23.79
N ILE A 51 16.78 -13.16 -22.76
CA ILE A 51 15.47 -13.81 -22.74
C ILE A 51 14.60 -13.29 -23.89
N HIS A 52 14.54 -11.98 -24.08
CA HIS A 52 13.76 -11.35 -25.14
C HIS A 52 14.24 -11.80 -26.53
N ALA A 53 15.55 -11.80 -26.78
CA ALA A 53 16.14 -12.29 -28.02
C ALA A 53 15.81 -13.77 -28.28
N HIS A 54 15.84 -14.60 -27.23
CA HIS A 54 15.45 -16.01 -27.32
C HIS A 54 13.97 -16.17 -27.70
N ILE A 55 13.07 -15.40 -27.07
CA ILE A 55 11.64 -15.40 -27.38
C ILE A 55 11.38 -15.06 -28.85
N ILE A 56 12.09 -14.07 -29.39
CA ILE A 56 11.99 -13.68 -30.80
C ILE A 56 12.53 -14.81 -31.70
N LYS A 57 13.75 -15.29 -31.43
CA LYS A 57 14.45 -16.30 -32.23
C LYS A 57 13.64 -17.59 -32.41
N TYR A 58 12.89 -18.02 -31.40
CA TYR A 58 12.08 -19.24 -31.44
C TYR A 58 10.59 -18.98 -31.70
N GLY A 59 10.20 -17.76 -32.10
CA GLY A 59 8.81 -17.45 -32.48
C GLY A 59 7.82 -17.42 -31.31
N LEU A 60 8.30 -17.40 -30.05
CA LEU A 60 7.46 -17.44 -28.86
C LEU A 60 6.79 -16.09 -28.53
N HIS A 61 7.19 -15.02 -29.22
CA HIS A 61 6.65 -13.66 -29.06
C HIS A 61 5.16 -13.54 -29.43
N LEU A 62 4.61 -14.53 -30.11
CA LEU A 62 3.17 -14.62 -30.41
C LEU A 62 2.34 -14.95 -29.14
N GLY A 63 2.97 -15.47 -28.09
CA GLY A 63 2.33 -15.78 -26.81
C GLY A 63 2.13 -14.54 -25.95
N VAL A 64 0.92 -13.98 -25.94
CA VAL A 64 0.55 -12.78 -25.15
C VAL A 64 0.90 -12.93 -23.66
N PHE A 65 0.69 -14.12 -23.08
CA PHE A 65 1.02 -14.39 -21.68
C PHE A 65 2.53 -14.26 -21.39
N LEU A 66 3.38 -14.81 -22.28
CA LEU A 66 4.83 -14.76 -22.13
C LEU A 66 5.34 -13.32 -22.27
N MET A 67 4.81 -12.58 -23.24
CA MET A 67 5.16 -11.17 -23.45
C MET A 67 4.72 -10.29 -22.29
N ASN A 68 3.52 -10.50 -21.72
CA ASN A 68 3.08 -9.78 -20.51
C ASN A 68 3.99 -10.07 -19.31
N ASN A 69 4.45 -11.31 -19.14
CA ASN A 69 5.40 -11.65 -18.06
C ASN A 69 6.76 -10.95 -18.27
N LEU A 70 7.26 -10.91 -19.50
CA LEU A 70 8.50 -10.20 -19.84
C LEU A 70 8.35 -8.69 -19.58
N MET A 71 7.24 -8.08 -20.02
CA MET A 71 6.94 -6.68 -19.72
C MET A 71 6.90 -6.40 -18.22
N ASN A 72 6.23 -7.25 -17.44
CA ASN A 72 6.13 -7.09 -15.99
C ASN A 72 7.51 -7.21 -15.31
N ALA A 73 8.40 -8.06 -15.84
CA ALA A 73 9.77 -8.18 -15.36
C ALA A 73 10.58 -6.91 -15.60
N TYR A 74 10.56 -6.36 -16.83
CA TYR A 74 11.17 -5.07 -17.15
C TYR A 74 10.57 -3.92 -16.32
N ALA A 75 9.24 -3.86 -16.20
CA ALA A 75 8.54 -2.83 -15.42
C ALA A 75 8.93 -2.83 -13.93
N LYS A 76 8.93 -4.01 -13.29
CA LYS A 76 9.28 -4.14 -11.86
C LYS A 76 10.73 -3.80 -11.55
N THR A 77 11.61 -3.90 -12.53
CA THR A 77 13.04 -3.60 -12.38
C THR A 77 13.42 -2.17 -12.81
N GLY A 78 12.43 -1.39 -13.25
CA GLY A 78 12.63 0.03 -13.58
C GLY A 78 12.78 0.32 -15.07
N PHE A 79 12.91 -0.70 -15.92
CA PHE A 79 13.12 -0.56 -17.37
C PHE A 79 11.81 -0.38 -18.15
N VAL A 80 11.06 0.69 -17.86
CA VAL A 80 9.76 0.91 -18.51
C VAL A 80 9.87 1.13 -20.00
N SER A 81 10.94 1.76 -20.49
CA SER A 81 11.22 1.90 -21.93
C SER A 81 11.38 0.55 -22.64
N ASP A 82 12.00 -0.43 -21.99
CA ASP A 82 12.11 -1.78 -22.55
C ASP A 82 10.79 -2.54 -22.49
N ALA A 83 10.03 -2.38 -21.39
CA ALA A 83 8.67 -2.90 -21.31
C ALA A 83 7.78 -2.31 -22.42
N ARG A 84 7.94 -1.02 -22.74
CA ARG A 84 7.26 -0.34 -23.86
C ARG A 84 7.67 -0.95 -25.20
N ARG A 85 8.96 -1.18 -25.43
CA ARG A 85 9.45 -1.82 -26.66
C ARG A 85 8.87 -3.23 -26.85
N VAL A 86 8.80 -4.02 -25.77
CA VAL A 86 8.16 -5.34 -25.79
C VAL A 86 6.69 -5.19 -26.16
N PHE A 87 5.97 -4.28 -25.50
CA PHE A 87 4.56 -4.00 -25.75
C PHE A 87 4.29 -3.62 -27.21
N ASP A 88 5.03 -2.66 -27.75
CA ASP A 88 4.84 -2.17 -29.12
C ASP A 88 5.02 -3.31 -30.15
N GLY A 89 5.99 -4.20 -29.91
CA GLY A 89 6.25 -5.38 -30.74
C GLY A 89 5.25 -6.55 -30.60
N MET A 90 4.30 -6.49 -29.64
CA MET A 90 3.29 -7.54 -29.49
C MET A 90 2.26 -7.47 -30.64
N PRO A 91 2.00 -8.59 -31.35
CA PRO A 91 1.03 -8.63 -32.44
C PRO A 91 -0.42 -8.50 -31.94
N VAL A 92 -0.69 -9.02 -30.73
CA VAL A 92 -1.98 -8.92 -30.06
C VAL A 92 -1.73 -8.40 -28.65
N LYS A 93 -2.43 -7.34 -28.28
CA LYS A 93 -2.39 -6.71 -26.95
C LYS A 93 -3.74 -6.90 -26.29
N ASN A 94 -3.76 -7.22 -25.01
CA ASN A 94 -5.00 -7.31 -24.23
C ASN A 94 -4.95 -6.33 -23.05
N VAL A 95 -6.06 -6.23 -22.31
CA VAL A 95 -6.18 -5.34 -21.14
C VAL A 95 -5.03 -5.55 -20.13
N SER A 96 -4.55 -6.79 -19.95
CA SER A 96 -3.40 -7.08 -19.09
C SER A 96 -2.07 -6.52 -19.62
N SER A 97 -1.85 -6.54 -20.94
CA SER A 97 -0.68 -5.91 -21.58
C SER A 97 -0.66 -4.40 -21.28
N TYR A 98 -1.79 -3.72 -21.52
CA TYR A 98 -1.94 -2.29 -21.23
C TYR A 98 -1.80 -1.99 -19.73
N ASN A 99 -2.48 -2.75 -18.86
CA ASN A 99 -2.43 -2.55 -17.40
C ASN A 99 -1.01 -2.68 -16.83
N THR A 100 -0.20 -3.58 -17.39
CA THR A 100 1.20 -3.77 -16.98
C THR A 100 2.01 -2.51 -17.24
N LEU A 101 1.93 -1.99 -18.47
CA LEU A 101 2.67 -0.79 -18.86
C LEU A 101 2.12 0.47 -18.15
N LEU A 102 0.80 0.62 -18.13
CA LEU A 102 0.09 1.71 -17.45
C LEU A 102 0.50 1.83 -15.98
N SER A 103 0.46 0.73 -15.24
CA SER A 103 0.82 0.70 -13.82
C SER A 103 2.30 1.03 -13.60
N ALA A 104 3.16 0.63 -14.54
CA ALA A 104 4.60 0.90 -14.47
C ALA A 104 4.89 2.38 -14.71
N SER A 105 4.36 2.98 -15.78
CA SER A 105 4.50 4.40 -16.08
C SER A 105 3.91 5.28 -14.98
N ALA A 106 2.73 4.93 -14.45
CA ALA A 106 2.10 5.65 -13.35
C ALA A 106 2.97 5.65 -12.08
N LYS A 107 3.51 4.49 -11.67
CA LYS A 107 4.38 4.36 -10.48
C LYS A 107 5.70 5.09 -10.61
N GLN A 108 6.21 5.26 -11.82
CA GLN A 108 7.43 6.02 -12.09
C GLN A 108 7.19 7.53 -12.25
N GLY A 109 5.96 8.00 -12.04
CA GLY A 109 5.60 9.41 -12.18
C GLY A 109 5.48 9.89 -13.63
N MET A 110 5.59 8.99 -14.62
CA MET A 110 5.40 9.28 -16.04
C MET A 110 3.90 9.32 -16.39
N ILE A 111 3.16 10.21 -15.72
CA ILE A 111 1.70 10.23 -15.78
C ILE A 111 1.15 10.57 -17.17
N GLN A 112 1.89 11.33 -17.98
CA GLN A 112 1.48 11.65 -19.35
C GLN A 112 1.54 10.40 -20.24
N GLU A 113 2.60 9.61 -20.12
CA GLU A 113 2.69 8.33 -20.82
C GLU A 113 1.58 7.38 -20.36
N ALA A 114 1.37 7.28 -19.04
CA ALA A 114 0.28 6.50 -18.48
C ALA A 114 -1.09 6.93 -19.04
N LEU A 115 -1.34 8.24 -19.16
CA LEU A 115 -2.58 8.76 -19.75
C LEU A 115 -2.71 8.41 -21.25
N CYS A 116 -1.63 8.50 -22.03
CA CYS A 116 -1.64 8.06 -23.42
C CYS A 116 -1.99 6.57 -23.54
N ILE A 117 -1.34 5.71 -22.75
CA ILE A 117 -1.61 4.27 -22.72
C ILE A 117 -3.06 4.00 -22.34
N PHE A 118 -3.59 4.71 -21.33
CA PHE A 118 -4.97 4.57 -20.88
C PHE A 118 -5.98 4.94 -21.97
N ASN A 119 -5.74 6.03 -22.71
CA ASN A 119 -6.62 6.47 -23.78
C ASN A 119 -6.59 5.55 -25.01
N GLU A 120 -5.50 4.81 -25.21
CA GLU A 120 -5.39 3.79 -26.26
C GLU A 120 -6.08 2.47 -25.90
N MET A 121 -6.50 2.28 -24.64
CA MET A 121 -7.16 1.05 -24.20
C MET A 121 -8.58 0.95 -24.78
N PRO A 122 -8.95 -0.18 -25.42
CA PRO A 122 -10.31 -0.36 -25.93
C PRO A 122 -11.38 -0.35 -24.83
N GLU A 123 -11.12 -1.08 -23.74
CA GLU A 123 -12.03 -1.22 -22.60
C GLU A 123 -11.21 -1.20 -21.29
N PRO A 124 -11.01 -0.02 -20.67
CA PRO A 124 -10.32 0.08 -19.39
C PRO A 124 -11.11 -0.63 -18.27
N ASP A 125 -10.45 -1.55 -17.58
CA ASP A 125 -11.05 -2.29 -16.46
C ASP A 125 -10.76 -1.63 -15.11
N SER A 126 -11.23 -2.23 -14.02
CA SER A 126 -11.00 -1.68 -12.68
C SER A 126 -9.52 -1.49 -12.36
N VAL A 127 -8.63 -2.35 -12.87
CA VAL A 127 -7.19 -2.24 -12.65
C VAL A 127 -6.64 -1.02 -13.42
N SER A 128 -7.09 -0.79 -14.66
CA SER A 128 -6.70 0.37 -15.47
C SER A 128 -7.06 1.68 -14.77
N TRP A 129 -8.32 1.82 -14.34
CA TRP A 129 -8.78 3.02 -13.65
C TRP A 129 -8.06 3.23 -12.32
N THR A 130 -7.86 2.16 -11.55
CA THR A 130 -7.16 2.24 -10.26
C THR A 130 -5.71 2.68 -10.44
N ALA A 131 -5.01 2.21 -11.48
CA ALA A 131 -3.65 2.63 -11.78
C ALA A 131 -3.55 4.15 -12.02
N MET A 132 -4.50 4.73 -12.77
CA MET A 132 -4.55 6.17 -13.00
C MET A 132 -4.85 6.96 -11.72
N ILE A 133 -5.81 6.50 -10.91
CA ILE A 133 -6.15 7.13 -9.63
C ILE A 133 -4.92 7.15 -8.70
N VAL A 134 -4.26 6.01 -8.54
CA VAL A 134 -3.04 5.88 -7.72
C VAL A 134 -1.92 6.78 -8.25
N GLY A 135 -1.68 6.77 -9.57
CA GLY A 135 -0.65 7.59 -10.20
C GLY A 135 -0.85 9.09 -9.93
N TYR A 136 -2.07 9.60 -10.10
CA TYR A 136 -2.36 11.01 -9.77
C TYR A 136 -2.20 11.32 -8.29
N ASN A 137 -2.62 10.41 -7.40
CA ASN A 137 -2.48 10.60 -5.95
C ASN A 137 -1.02 10.65 -5.50
N GLN A 138 -0.16 9.80 -6.07
CA GLN A 138 1.28 9.80 -5.78
C GLN A 138 1.95 11.12 -6.17
N MET A 139 1.42 11.81 -7.19
CA MET A 139 1.87 13.15 -7.58
C MET A 139 1.22 14.29 -6.79
N GLY A 140 0.43 13.98 -5.76
CA GLY A 140 -0.34 14.98 -5.01
C GLY A 140 -1.50 15.60 -5.78
N ARG A 141 -1.84 15.09 -6.97
CA ARG A 141 -2.92 15.59 -7.84
C ARG A 141 -4.26 14.93 -7.51
N PHE A 142 -4.62 14.94 -6.23
CA PHE A 142 -5.80 14.24 -5.67
C PHE A 142 -7.12 14.61 -6.36
N GLY A 143 -7.30 15.87 -6.76
CA GLY A 143 -8.50 16.30 -7.50
C GLY A 143 -8.64 15.62 -8.87
N VAL A 144 -7.53 15.34 -9.56
CA VAL A 144 -7.54 14.60 -10.84
C VAL A 144 -7.77 13.12 -10.59
N GLY A 145 -7.11 12.54 -9.58
CA GLY A 145 -7.36 11.15 -9.15
C GLY A 145 -8.84 10.92 -8.84
N PHE A 146 -9.49 11.86 -8.16
CA PHE A 146 -10.92 11.81 -7.90
C PHE A 146 -11.77 11.92 -9.18
N ARG A 147 -11.41 12.77 -10.14
CA ARG A 147 -12.12 12.81 -11.44
C ARG A 147 -12.02 11.49 -12.19
N MET A 148 -10.87 10.81 -12.16
CA MET A 148 -10.74 9.47 -12.75
C MET A 148 -11.72 8.47 -12.11
N PHE A 149 -11.93 8.54 -10.79
CA PHE A 149 -12.93 7.72 -10.12
C PHE A 149 -14.37 8.06 -10.57
N LEU A 150 -14.71 9.34 -10.74
CA LEU A 150 -16.04 9.70 -11.23
C LEU A 150 -16.29 9.19 -12.65
N GLU A 151 -15.29 9.27 -13.54
CA GLU A 151 -15.39 8.72 -14.89
C GLU A 151 -15.50 7.19 -14.87
N MET A 152 -14.71 6.50 -14.03
CA MET A 152 -14.85 5.05 -13.80
C MET A 152 -16.29 4.67 -13.42
N MET A 153 -16.93 5.42 -12.53
CA MET A 153 -18.31 5.19 -12.11
C MET A 153 -19.33 5.47 -13.23
N LYS A 154 -19.10 6.50 -14.05
CA LYS A 154 -19.95 6.78 -15.23
C LYS A 154 -19.87 5.66 -16.28
N CYS A 155 -18.68 5.08 -16.46
CA CYS A 155 -18.44 3.91 -17.30
C CYS A 155 -18.98 2.61 -16.68
N LYS A 156 -19.63 2.67 -15.49
CA LYS A 156 -20.18 1.52 -14.76
C LYS A 156 -19.14 0.46 -14.40
N VAL A 157 -17.87 0.84 -14.31
CA VAL A 157 -16.79 -0.05 -13.86
C VAL A 157 -16.80 -0.09 -12.34
N VAL A 158 -16.92 -1.28 -11.77
CA VAL A 158 -17.02 -1.46 -10.31
C VAL A 158 -15.65 -1.23 -9.66
N PRO A 159 -15.52 -0.33 -8.66
CA PRO A 159 -14.28 -0.11 -7.94
C PRO A 159 -13.96 -1.28 -7.01
N THR A 160 -12.67 -1.59 -6.88
CA THR A 160 -12.18 -2.55 -5.88
C THR A 160 -11.99 -1.86 -4.52
N GLU A 161 -11.80 -2.64 -3.46
CA GLU A 161 -11.39 -2.13 -2.14
C GLU A 161 -10.18 -1.20 -2.25
N TYR A 162 -9.18 -1.60 -3.03
CA TYR A 162 -7.96 -0.82 -3.25
C TYR A 162 -8.23 0.50 -4.00
N THR A 163 -9.20 0.53 -4.90
CA THR A 163 -9.67 1.79 -5.52
C THR A 163 -10.26 2.71 -4.46
N LEU A 164 -11.13 2.19 -3.60
CA LEU A 164 -11.85 2.97 -2.59
C LEU A 164 -10.93 3.54 -1.51
N THR A 165 -9.92 2.79 -1.06
CA THR A 165 -8.92 3.32 -0.12
C THR A 165 -8.17 4.52 -0.69
N ASN A 166 -7.80 4.49 -1.98
CA ASN A 166 -7.13 5.59 -2.66
C ASN A 166 -8.06 6.79 -2.89
N VAL A 167 -9.33 6.55 -3.22
CA VAL A 167 -10.32 7.62 -3.39
C VAL A 167 -10.60 8.31 -2.04
N LEU A 168 -10.73 7.55 -0.95
CA LEU A 168 -10.90 8.10 0.40
C LEU A 168 -9.69 8.89 0.86
N ALA A 169 -8.47 8.43 0.56
CA ALA A 169 -7.25 9.20 0.79
C ALA A 169 -7.25 10.52 0.02
N SER A 170 -7.75 10.52 -1.22
CA SER A 170 -7.90 11.73 -2.04
C SER A 170 -8.88 12.70 -1.39
N CYS A 171 -10.04 12.21 -0.93
CA CYS A 171 -11.05 13.02 -0.24
C CYS A 171 -10.49 13.66 1.04
N ALA A 172 -9.71 12.89 1.81
CA ALA A 172 -9.05 13.37 3.02
C ALA A 172 -8.02 14.46 2.72
N ALA A 173 -7.28 14.34 1.61
CA ALA A 173 -6.23 15.28 1.23
C ALA A 173 -6.74 16.61 0.67
N ILE A 174 -7.93 16.61 0.05
CA ILE A 174 -8.58 17.82 -0.49
C ILE A 174 -9.73 18.33 0.38
N GLU A 175 -9.88 17.77 1.58
CA GLU A 175 -10.93 18.11 2.55
C GLU A 175 -12.36 18.05 2.01
N ALA A 176 -12.63 17.16 1.05
CA ALA A 176 -13.93 17.03 0.39
C ALA A 176 -14.90 16.12 1.17
N LEU A 177 -15.47 16.63 2.27
CA LEU A 177 -16.37 15.87 3.15
C LEU A 177 -17.60 15.29 2.43
N ASP A 178 -18.29 16.11 1.64
CA ASP A 178 -19.52 15.71 0.96
C ASP A 178 -19.28 14.58 -0.04
N VAL A 179 -18.11 14.60 -0.68
CA VAL A 179 -17.67 13.54 -1.58
C VAL A 179 -17.35 12.28 -0.78
N GLY A 180 -16.57 12.41 0.30
CA GLY A 180 -16.24 11.29 1.18
C GLY A 180 -17.50 10.59 1.71
N ARG A 181 -18.56 11.35 2.04
CA ARG A 181 -19.87 10.81 2.44
C ARG A 181 -20.54 10.02 1.31
N LYS A 182 -20.52 10.51 0.06
CA LYS A 182 -21.06 9.77 -1.09
C LYS A 182 -20.31 8.46 -1.32
N VAL A 183 -18.98 8.47 -1.20
CA VAL A 183 -18.15 7.26 -1.29
C VAL A 183 -18.45 6.31 -0.14
N HIS A 184 -18.64 6.80 1.08
CA HIS A 184 -19.05 5.99 2.23
C HIS A 184 -20.43 5.35 2.01
N SER A 185 -21.42 6.10 1.52
CA SER A 185 -22.74 5.53 1.18
C SER A 185 -22.62 4.41 0.14
N PHE A 186 -21.74 4.57 -0.85
CA PHE A 186 -21.42 3.52 -1.81
C PHE A 186 -20.82 2.28 -1.10
N VAL A 187 -19.80 2.47 -0.26
CA VAL A 187 -19.17 1.39 0.53
C VAL A 187 -20.20 0.59 1.32
N VAL A 188 -21.13 1.27 2.00
CA VAL A 188 -22.20 0.62 2.78
C VAL A 188 -23.18 -0.12 1.87
N LYS A 189 -23.65 0.52 0.79
CA LYS A 189 -24.63 -0.05 -0.14
C LYS A 189 -24.15 -1.35 -0.78
N PHE A 190 -22.85 -1.47 -1.05
CA PHE A 190 -22.25 -2.65 -1.68
C PHE A 190 -21.58 -3.62 -0.69
N GLY A 191 -21.79 -3.43 0.62
CA GLY A 191 -21.27 -4.35 1.65
C GLY A 191 -19.75 -4.33 1.83
N LEU A 192 -19.07 -3.29 1.34
CA LEU A 192 -17.62 -3.16 1.38
C LEU A 192 -17.11 -2.63 2.73
N SER A 193 -18.01 -2.26 3.65
CA SER A 193 -17.67 -1.79 4.99
C SER A 193 -17.06 -2.87 5.89
N GLY A 194 -17.19 -4.15 5.52
CA GLY A 194 -16.60 -5.27 6.25
C GLY A 194 -15.08 -5.40 6.08
N TYR A 195 -14.51 -4.80 5.03
CA TYR A 195 -13.08 -4.84 4.78
C TYR A 195 -12.35 -3.85 5.67
N VAL A 196 -11.44 -4.35 6.50
CA VAL A 196 -10.66 -3.56 7.48
C VAL A 196 -9.90 -2.42 6.80
N SER A 197 -9.36 -2.65 5.61
CA SER A 197 -8.63 -1.65 4.80
C SER A 197 -9.53 -0.45 4.41
N VAL A 198 -10.76 -0.72 3.97
CA VAL A 198 -11.74 0.30 3.58
C VAL A 198 -12.24 1.04 4.81
N ALA A 199 -12.58 0.32 5.88
CA ALA A 199 -13.03 0.93 7.13
C ALA A 199 -11.97 1.86 7.73
N ASN A 200 -10.71 1.43 7.82
CA ASN A 200 -9.62 2.29 8.29
C ASN A 200 -9.43 3.53 7.40
N SER A 201 -9.62 3.39 6.08
CA SER A 201 -9.53 4.52 5.15
C SER A 201 -10.67 5.53 5.35
N LEU A 202 -11.89 5.06 5.63
CA LEU A 202 -13.04 5.90 5.97
C LEU A 202 -12.78 6.70 7.25
N VAL A 203 -12.26 6.03 8.27
CA VAL A 203 -11.93 6.63 9.56
C VAL A 203 -10.88 7.72 9.40
N ASN A 204 -9.78 7.44 8.69
CA ASN A 204 -8.75 8.43 8.41
C ASN A 204 -9.32 9.62 7.61
N MET A 205 -10.21 9.37 6.65
CA MET A 205 -10.86 10.43 5.89
C MET A 205 -11.71 11.33 6.80
N TYR A 206 -12.62 10.77 7.57
CA TYR A 206 -13.48 11.55 8.47
C TYR A 206 -12.68 12.28 9.57
N ALA A 207 -11.69 11.62 10.17
CA ALA A 207 -10.85 12.23 11.19
C ALA A 207 -10.06 13.43 10.63
N LYS A 208 -9.45 13.30 9.44
CA LYS A 208 -8.70 14.40 8.81
C LYS A 208 -9.57 15.58 8.42
N VAL A 209 -10.82 15.34 8.02
CA VAL A 209 -11.76 16.39 7.65
C VAL A 209 -12.52 16.95 8.87
N GLY A 210 -12.21 16.46 10.08
CA GLY A 210 -12.76 16.96 11.34
C GLY A 210 -14.13 16.40 11.75
N ASP A 211 -14.72 15.46 10.98
CA ASP A 211 -15.97 14.78 11.32
C ASP A 211 -15.68 13.57 12.22
N VAL A 212 -15.19 13.86 13.42
CA VAL A 212 -14.75 12.86 14.38
C VAL A 212 -15.89 11.93 14.82
N GLY A 213 -17.11 12.46 14.93
CA GLY A 213 -18.29 11.67 15.29
C GLY A 213 -18.55 10.53 14.30
N THR A 214 -18.45 10.81 12.99
CA THR A 214 -18.60 9.76 11.97
C THR A 214 -17.41 8.81 11.95
N ALA A 215 -16.19 9.29 12.18
CA ALA A 215 -15.01 8.43 12.29
C ALA A 215 -15.17 7.40 13.43
N VAL A 216 -15.62 7.83 14.62
CA VAL A 216 -15.95 6.93 15.75
C VAL A 216 -17.05 5.96 15.36
N ALA A 217 -18.14 6.42 14.75
CA ALA A 217 -19.25 5.56 14.36
C ALA A 217 -18.86 4.46 13.35
N VAL A 218 -17.91 4.75 12.44
CA VAL A 218 -17.35 3.75 11.52
C VAL A 218 -16.54 2.71 12.29
N LEU A 219 -15.65 3.15 13.20
CA LEU A 219 -14.82 2.24 14.00
C LEU A 219 -15.65 1.33 14.91
N ASP A 220 -16.67 1.88 15.58
CA ASP A 220 -17.55 1.13 16.48
C ASP A 220 -18.28 0.00 15.74
N ARG A 221 -18.63 0.21 14.46
CA ARG A 221 -19.31 -0.78 13.63
C ARG A 221 -18.39 -1.87 13.06
N MET A 222 -17.06 -1.73 13.21
CA MET A 222 -16.12 -2.74 12.71
C MET A 222 -16.20 -4.02 13.56
N LYS A 223 -16.62 -5.14 12.96
CA LYS A 223 -16.65 -6.45 13.65
C LYS A 223 -15.26 -7.05 13.82
N LEU A 224 -14.38 -6.85 12.84
CA LEU A 224 -13.00 -7.31 12.87
C LEU A 224 -12.09 -6.09 13.02
N LYS A 225 -11.27 -6.10 14.06
CA LYS A 225 -10.32 -5.04 14.38
C LYS A 225 -8.95 -5.68 14.58
N ASN A 226 -7.93 -5.16 13.90
CA ASN A 226 -6.54 -5.50 14.19
C ASN A 226 -5.96 -4.48 15.19
N VAL A 227 -4.73 -4.70 15.66
CA VAL A 227 -4.06 -3.83 16.64
C VAL A 227 -4.04 -2.36 16.18
N SER A 228 -3.79 -2.10 14.88
CA SER A 228 -3.77 -0.74 14.36
C SER A 228 -5.15 -0.06 14.37
N THR A 229 -6.24 -0.79 14.08
CA THR A 229 -7.61 -0.27 14.23
C THR A 229 -7.94 0.06 15.68
N TRP A 230 -7.53 -0.78 16.64
CA TRP A 230 -7.71 -0.51 18.07
C TRP A 230 -6.95 0.72 18.53
N ASN A 231 -5.69 0.87 18.11
CA ASN A 231 -4.87 2.04 18.45
C ASN A 231 -5.49 3.35 17.91
N ALA A 232 -6.09 3.30 16.71
CA ALA A 232 -6.82 4.45 16.14
C ALA A 232 -8.07 4.79 16.96
N LEU A 233 -8.83 3.78 17.40
CA LEU A 233 -10.02 3.93 18.26
C LEU A 233 -9.69 4.63 19.58
N ILE A 234 -8.71 4.09 20.30
CA ILE A 234 -8.23 4.64 21.57
C ILE A 234 -7.82 6.10 21.39
N SER A 235 -6.98 6.38 20.39
CA SER A 235 -6.48 7.74 20.14
C SER A 235 -7.63 8.72 19.84
N LEU A 236 -8.62 8.30 19.07
CA LEU A 236 -9.75 9.14 18.68
C LEU A 236 -10.71 9.41 19.87
N HIS A 237 -10.98 8.40 20.70
CA HIS A 237 -11.79 8.58 21.90
C HIS A 237 -11.09 9.48 22.93
N MET A 238 -9.77 9.33 23.10
CA MET A 238 -8.97 10.22 23.95
C MET A 238 -9.03 11.67 23.45
N GLN A 239 -8.85 11.91 22.15
CA GLN A 239 -8.95 13.26 21.56
C GLN A 239 -10.34 13.90 21.71
N THR A 240 -11.40 13.10 21.88
CA THR A 240 -12.77 13.59 22.12
C THR A 240 -13.16 13.61 23.59
N GLY A 241 -12.23 13.33 24.50
CA GLY A 241 -12.49 13.27 25.94
C GLY A 241 -13.32 12.07 26.40
N GLN A 242 -13.60 11.09 25.52
CA GLN A 242 -14.32 9.86 25.83
C GLN A 242 -13.38 8.82 26.48
N VAL A 243 -12.72 9.21 27.57
CA VAL A 243 -11.64 8.44 28.22
C VAL A 243 -12.10 7.04 28.64
N GLU A 244 -13.30 6.91 29.20
CA GLU A 244 -13.83 5.62 29.65
C GLU A 244 -14.08 4.64 28.49
N ARG A 245 -14.46 5.15 27.30
CA ARG A 245 -14.60 4.31 26.11
C ARG A 245 -13.24 3.87 25.57
N ALA A 246 -12.26 4.76 25.56
CA ALA A 246 -10.88 4.41 25.19
C ALA A 246 -10.32 3.31 26.10
N LEU A 247 -10.56 3.41 27.41
CA LEU A 247 -10.14 2.40 28.38
C LEU A 247 -10.83 1.05 28.14
N ALA A 248 -12.16 1.03 28.00
CA ALA A 248 -12.90 -0.21 27.74
C ALA A 248 -12.40 -0.93 26.46
N GLN A 249 -12.09 -0.17 25.41
CA GLN A 249 -11.53 -0.71 24.18
C GLN A 249 -10.13 -1.26 24.36
N PHE A 250 -9.27 -0.54 25.10
CA PHE A 250 -7.92 -1.01 25.43
C PHE A 250 -7.95 -2.32 26.24
N GLU A 251 -8.91 -2.46 27.15
CA GLU A 251 -9.13 -3.68 27.93
C GLU A 251 -9.62 -4.86 27.07
N GLU A 252 -10.45 -4.61 26.04
CA GLU A 252 -10.92 -5.63 25.09
C GLU A 252 -9.81 -6.19 24.18
N MET A 253 -8.70 -5.45 24.00
CA MET A 253 -7.59 -5.88 23.16
C MET A 253 -6.94 -7.17 23.69
N LYS A 254 -6.95 -8.23 22.86
CA LYS A 254 -6.26 -9.50 23.15
C LYS A 254 -4.73 -9.38 23.08
N GLU A 255 -4.24 -8.55 22.18
CA GLU A 255 -2.82 -8.27 21.99
C GLU A 255 -2.63 -6.76 21.95
N ARG A 256 -1.63 -6.27 22.69
CA ARG A 256 -1.28 -4.85 22.80
C ARG A 256 0.18 -4.67 22.40
N ASP A 257 0.47 -3.68 21.58
CA ASP A 257 1.82 -3.30 21.23
C ASP A 257 2.23 -2.01 21.95
N VAL A 258 3.48 -1.58 21.77
CA VAL A 258 3.99 -0.33 22.38
C VAL A 258 3.12 0.87 21.98
N ILE A 259 2.56 0.87 20.77
CA ILE A 259 1.70 1.94 20.28
C ILE A 259 0.37 1.95 21.05
N SER A 260 -0.23 0.79 21.35
CA SER A 260 -1.45 0.68 22.18
C SER A 260 -1.28 1.36 23.53
N TRP A 261 -0.18 1.04 24.23
CA TRP A 261 0.15 1.64 25.53
C TRP A 261 0.42 3.14 25.41
N ASN A 262 1.21 3.54 24.41
CA ASN A 262 1.51 4.95 24.15
C ASN A 262 0.25 5.78 23.90
N SER A 263 -0.69 5.28 23.09
CA SER A 263 -1.96 5.96 22.80
C SER A 263 -2.77 6.22 24.07
N MET A 264 -2.82 5.28 25.01
CA MET A 264 -3.50 5.47 26.29
C MET A 264 -2.77 6.44 27.23
N ILE A 265 -1.44 6.29 27.38
CA ILE A 265 -0.63 7.14 28.27
C ILE A 265 -0.69 8.60 27.81
N VAL A 266 -0.49 8.84 26.50
CA VAL A 266 -0.59 10.17 25.90
C VAL A 266 -2.00 10.72 26.05
N GLY A 267 -3.02 9.89 25.79
CA GLY A 267 -4.42 10.28 25.91
C GLY A 267 -4.81 10.70 27.32
N TYR A 268 -4.35 9.97 28.35
CA TYR A 268 -4.57 10.35 29.75
C TYR A 268 -3.95 11.70 30.08
N ASN A 269 -2.69 11.94 29.68
CA ASN A 269 -2.04 13.24 29.89
C ASN A 269 -2.80 14.38 29.20
N GLN A 270 -3.22 14.18 27.95
CA GLN A 270 -3.99 15.17 27.20
C GLN A 270 -5.34 15.51 27.85
N CYS A 271 -5.93 14.55 28.56
CA CYS A 271 -7.17 14.73 29.30
C CYS A 271 -6.95 15.17 30.76
N GLY A 272 -5.71 15.45 31.18
CA GLY A 272 -5.37 15.88 32.55
C GLY A 272 -5.40 14.78 33.62
N PHE A 273 -5.35 13.51 33.21
CA PHE A 273 -5.33 12.36 34.12
C PHE A 273 -3.91 11.80 34.32
N ASP A 274 -2.95 12.67 34.66
CA ASP A 274 -1.51 12.32 34.74
C ASP A 274 -1.22 11.14 35.69
N ALA A 275 -1.93 11.06 36.82
CA ALA A 275 -1.79 9.93 37.75
C ALA A 275 -2.22 8.59 37.12
N LYS A 276 -3.32 8.58 36.32
CA LYS A 276 -3.75 7.37 35.59
C LYS A 276 -2.72 6.98 34.52
N ALA A 277 -2.10 7.97 33.87
CA ALA A 277 -1.04 7.72 32.89
C ALA A 277 0.19 7.03 33.52
N LEU A 278 0.63 7.48 34.70
CA LEU A 278 1.75 6.85 35.41
C LEU A 278 1.42 5.44 35.91
N ASN A 279 0.19 5.22 36.39
CA ASN A 279 -0.27 3.89 36.77
C ASN A 279 -0.25 2.92 35.58
N LEU A 280 -0.78 3.37 34.44
CA LEU A 280 -0.78 2.55 33.22
C LEU A 280 0.63 2.26 32.70
N PHE A 281 1.56 3.21 32.83
CA PHE A 281 2.97 2.97 32.52
C PHE A 281 3.60 1.90 33.44
N SER A 282 3.26 1.91 34.74
CA SER A 282 3.71 0.88 35.69
C SER A 282 3.17 -0.50 35.31
N GLU A 283 1.91 -0.58 34.85
CA GLU A 283 1.32 -1.82 34.32
C GLU A 283 2.03 -2.30 33.06
N MET A 284 2.32 -1.42 32.11
CA MET A 284 3.09 -1.74 30.91
C MET A 284 4.43 -2.43 31.25
N LEU A 285 5.14 -1.93 32.27
CA LEU A 285 6.42 -2.49 32.72
C LEU A 285 6.29 -3.87 33.38
N LYS A 286 5.15 -4.17 34.01
CA LYS A 286 4.90 -5.44 34.72
C LYS A 286 4.37 -6.53 33.79
N GLU A 287 3.46 -6.15 32.89
CA GLU A 287 2.65 -7.09 32.12
C GLU A 287 3.29 -7.44 30.77
N SER A 288 4.06 -6.51 30.21
CA SER A 288 4.57 -6.65 28.84
C SER A 288 6.05 -7.03 28.80
N LYS A 289 6.41 -7.97 27.91
CA LYS A 289 7.82 -8.15 27.46
C LYS A 289 8.31 -6.95 26.62
N LEU A 290 7.48 -5.93 26.45
CA LEU A 290 7.71 -4.80 25.58
C LEU A 290 8.52 -3.75 26.32
N ARG A 291 9.49 -3.16 25.63
CA ARG A 291 10.28 -2.06 26.17
C ARG A 291 9.61 -0.74 25.80
N PRO A 292 9.42 0.18 26.77
CA PRO A 292 9.03 1.55 26.47
C PRO A 292 9.96 2.19 25.44
N ASP A 293 9.40 2.99 24.54
CA ASP A 293 10.17 3.74 23.58
C ASP A 293 10.41 5.18 24.06
N ARG A 294 11.16 5.96 23.26
CA ARG A 294 11.45 7.37 23.57
C ARG A 294 10.17 8.22 23.74
N TYR A 295 9.09 7.88 23.03
CA TYR A 295 7.83 8.62 23.09
C TYR A 295 7.06 8.29 24.36
N THR A 296 7.08 7.01 24.78
CA THR A 296 6.55 6.59 26.08
C THR A 296 7.21 7.37 27.20
N LEU A 297 8.54 7.39 27.23
CA LEU A 297 9.33 8.03 28.29
C LEU A 297 9.12 9.55 28.34
N ALA A 298 9.08 10.21 27.18
CA ALA A 298 8.78 11.64 27.10
C ALA A 298 7.41 11.97 27.68
N SER A 299 6.39 11.16 27.36
CA SER A 299 5.02 11.35 27.86
C SER A 299 4.93 11.15 29.38
N VAL A 300 5.62 10.14 29.92
CA VAL A 300 5.69 9.87 31.36
C VAL A 300 6.40 11.00 32.11
N LEU A 301 7.51 11.53 31.59
CA LEU A 301 8.20 12.67 32.20
C LEU A 301 7.32 13.92 32.25
N SER A 302 6.52 14.17 31.20
CA SER A 302 5.53 15.24 31.19
C SER A 302 4.49 15.07 32.31
N ALA A 303 3.94 13.86 32.46
CA ALA A 303 2.97 13.55 33.52
C ALA A 303 3.55 13.78 34.92
N CYS A 304 4.80 13.34 35.15
CA CYS A 304 5.52 13.57 36.41
C CYS A 304 5.71 15.05 36.76
N ALA A 305 5.87 15.92 35.75
CA ALA A 305 6.01 17.36 35.97
C ALA A 305 4.67 18.00 36.38
N MET A 306 3.56 17.55 35.79
CA MET A 306 2.21 18.08 36.06
C MET A 306 1.65 17.67 37.42
N LEU A 307 2.12 16.55 38.00
CA LEU A 307 1.73 16.12 39.35
C LEU A 307 2.42 16.91 40.49
N ARG A 308 3.38 17.79 40.16
CA ARG A 308 4.12 18.60 41.15
C ARG A 308 3.54 20.00 41.37
N THR A 309 2.48 20.36 40.64
CA THR A 309 1.72 21.62 40.78
C THR A 309 0.37 21.35 41.43
#